data_AF-A0A9W8BI19-F1
#
_entry.id   AF-A0A9W8BI19-F1
#
_cell.length_a   1.000
_cell.length_b   1.000
_cell.length_c   1.000
_cell.angle_alpha   90.00
_cell.angle_beta   90.00
_cell.angle_gamma   90.00
#
_symmetry.space_group_name_H-M   'P 1'
#
loop_
_entity.id
_entity.type
_entity.pdbx_description
1 polymer ?
#
loop_
_entity_poly.entity_id
_entity_poly.type
_entity_poly.pdbx_seq_one_letter_code
_entity_poly.pdbx_strand_id
1 'polypeptide(L)'
;MRLAAKHWAAVGLGLASLLSSAVSGTVAAKGVVVKVLERTGDKLFEQRLEYPNTLGKSPEIRSTTPLSISFDVLGGDGTTAPLRLDQAFVSFQHATTGSEVALPAKIGTKGSFKLDVSRKQFRQHFDAAPGKYNVALVLGSFAEGGLLYKLGDVHMVAGSGSAKSKVAAGSKGVYGPKAEIQHRFAEPQRMPRAVVSLAFTGLVAAPLVALFGAWARLGVNFSNLQREPVGSVAFMGLVTAYLGLAIAYWVGVRLFPTLAYALALALPTYLTGQYALTKRIQKGI
;
A
#
# COMPACT_ATOMS: atom_id res chain seq x y z
N MET A 1 0.13 12.01 61.13
CA MET A 1 -1.20 11.49 60.73
C MET A 1 -1.06 10.68 59.45
N ARG A 2 -0.84 9.38 59.59
CA ARG A 2 -0.84 8.38 58.51
C ARG A 2 -1.87 7.35 58.94
N LEU A 3 -3.03 7.24 58.29
CA LEU A 3 -3.93 6.10 58.43
C LEU A 3 -5.03 6.14 57.35
N ALA A 4 -5.39 4.93 56.90
CA ALA A 4 -6.60 4.56 56.17
C ALA A 4 -6.66 4.80 54.65
N ALA A 5 -6.00 3.93 53.87
CA ALA A 5 -6.46 3.54 52.53
C ALA A 5 -5.78 2.23 52.06
N LYS A 6 -5.90 1.14 52.82
CA LYS A 6 -5.44 -0.21 52.41
C LYS A 6 -6.31 -1.30 53.05
N HIS A 7 -7.59 -1.42 52.67
CA HIS A 7 -8.44 -2.53 53.15
C HIS A 7 -9.52 -2.97 52.15
N TRP A 8 -9.33 -2.89 50.83
CA TRP A 8 -10.38 -3.28 49.86
C TRP A 8 -9.95 -4.22 48.73
N ALA A 9 -8.82 -4.95 48.86
CA ALA A 9 -8.32 -5.81 47.78
C ALA A 9 -8.12 -7.30 48.15
N ALA A 10 -8.66 -7.78 49.27
CA ALA A 10 -8.35 -9.13 49.79
C ALA A 10 -9.57 -10.01 50.09
N VAL A 11 -10.63 -9.95 49.29
CA VAL A 11 -11.83 -10.82 49.46
C VAL A 11 -12.17 -11.64 48.19
N GLY A 12 -11.44 -11.49 47.09
CA GLY A 12 -11.74 -12.16 45.81
C GLY A 12 -10.87 -13.38 45.44
N LEU A 13 -10.06 -13.92 46.36
CA LEU A 13 -9.21 -15.10 46.11
C LEU A 13 -9.49 -16.16 47.19
N GLY A 14 -10.46 -17.03 46.95
CA GLY A 14 -10.74 -18.09 47.93
C GLY A 14 -11.78 -19.14 47.55
N LEU A 15 -12.20 -19.25 46.29
CA LEU A 15 -13.31 -20.14 45.93
C LEU A 15 -13.17 -20.86 44.58
N ALA A 16 -11.93 -21.20 44.20
CA ALA A 16 -11.67 -22.03 43.00
C ALA A 16 -10.62 -23.13 43.23
N SER A 17 -10.34 -23.54 44.48
CA SER A 17 -9.34 -24.57 44.79
C SER A 17 -9.88 -25.82 45.48
N LEU A 18 -11.21 -26.03 45.53
CA LEU A 18 -11.83 -27.16 46.24
C LEU A 18 -12.85 -27.94 45.40
N LEU A 19 -12.55 -28.17 44.12
CA LEU A 19 -13.21 -29.19 43.29
C LEU A 19 -12.13 -29.97 42.51
N SER A 20 -11.27 -30.67 43.23
CA SER A 20 -10.53 -31.80 42.67
C SER A 20 -10.96 -33.04 43.45
N SER A 21 -12.20 -33.46 43.22
CA SER A 21 -12.69 -34.75 43.68
C SER A 21 -12.13 -35.84 42.77
N ALA A 22 -11.53 -36.84 43.41
CA ALA A 22 -10.97 -38.05 42.84
C ALA A 22 -11.66 -38.52 41.56
N VAL A 23 -11.00 -38.29 40.43
CA VAL A 23 -11.27 -39.00 39.19
C VAL A 23 -10.13 -40.00 39.03
N SER A 24 -10.44 -41.27 39.31
CA SER A 24 -9.54 -42.40 39.11
C SER A 24 -9.88 -43.00 37.76
N GLY A 25 -9.27 -42.44 36.73
CA GLY A 25 -9.32 -42.94 35.37
C GLY A 25 -8.23 -42.24 34.58
N THR A 26 -7.57 -42.96 33.68
CA THR A 26 -6.64 -42.39 32.73
C THR A 26 -7.23 -42.59 31.35
N VAL A 27 -7.75 -41.53 30.74
CA VAL A 27 -8.21 -41.58 29.35
C VAL A 27 -7.01 -41.84 28.44
N ALA A 28 -7.00 -42.96 27.74
CA ALA A 28 -5.95 -43.32 26.79
C ALA A 28 -6.52 -43.23 25.36
N ALA A 29 -5.96 -42.33 24.54
CA ALA A 29 -6.30 -42.26 23.12
C ALA A 29 -5.61 -43.43 22.38
N LYS A 30 -6.38 -44.32 21.75
CA LYS A 30 -5.86 -45.45 20.97
C LYS A 30 -6.30 -45.32 19.52
N GLY A 31 -5.35 -45.48 18.59
CA GLY A 31 -5.65 -45.43 17.16
C GLY A 31 -6.00 -44.03 16.64
N VAL A 32 -5.19 -43.02 16.99
CA VAL A 32 -5.34 -41.68 16.45
C VAL A 32 -4.88 -41.70 15.00
N VAL A 33 -5.80 -41.61 14.05
CA VAL A 33 -5.49 -41.58 12.63
C VAL A 33 -5.63 -40.16 12.09
N VAL A 34 -4.51 -39.59 11.68
CA VAL A 34 -4.47 -38.30 10.98
C VAL A 34 -4.51 -38.59 9.49
N LYS A 35 -5.56 -38.12 8.81
CA LYS A 35 -5.75 -38.26 7.37
C LYS A 35 -5.78 -36.89 6.71
N VAL A 36 -4.93 -36.70 5.71
CA VAL A 36 -5.06 -35.59 4.76
C VAL A 36 -5.62 -36.16 3.47
N LEU A 37 -6.80 -35.68 3.09
CA LEU A 37 -7.51 -36.15 1.91
C LEU A 37 -7.39 -35.11 0.79
N GLU A 38 -7.25 -35.57 -0.43
CA GLU A 38 -7.38 -34.74 -1.63
C GLU A 38 -8.86 -34.58 -2.02
N ARG A 39 -9.17 -33.56 -2.82
CA ARG A 39 -10.51 -33.29 -3.35
C ARG A 39 -11.15 -34.50 -4.05
N THR A 40 -10.33 -35.39 -4.61
CA THR A 40 -10.75 -36.60 -5.34
C THR A 40 -11.11 -37.75 -4.40
N GLY A 41 -10.89 -37.62 -3.08
CA GLY A 41 -11.05 -38.68 -2.10
C GLY A 41 -9.79 -39.54 -1.91
N ASP A 42 -8.75 -39.30 -2.71
CA ASP A 42 -7.45 -39.95 -2.57
C ASP A 42 -6.72 -39.48 -1.30
N LYS A 43 -6.05 -40.42 -0.64
CA LYS A 43 -5.35 -40.19 0.63
C LYS A 43 -3.94 -39.68 0.35
N LEU A 44 -3.68 -38.40 0.61
CA LEU A 44 -2.36 -37.79 0.46
C LEU A 44 -1.43 -38.11 1.62
N PHE A 45 -2.00 -38.30 2.82
CA PHE A 45 -1.26 -38.68 4.01
C PHE A 45 -2.18 -39.42 4.97
N GLU A 46 -1.79 -40.61 5.40
CA GLU A 46 -2.48 -41.37 6.46
C GLU A 46 -1.41 -41.88 7.43
N GLN A 47 -1.42 -41.37 8.66
CA GLN A 47 -0.57 -41.88 9.73
C GLN A 47 -1.44 -42.26 10.92
N ARG A 48 -1.34 -43.55 11.30
CA ARG A 48 -1.90 -44.05 12.55
C ARG A 48 -0.86 -43.83 13.64
N LEU A 49 -1.25 -43.11 14.68
CA LEU A 49 -0.45 -42.82 15.85
C LEU A 49 -1.01 -43.58 17.05
N GLU A 50 -0.10 -44.13 17.83
CA GLU A 50 -0.38 -44.68 19.15
C GLU A 50 0.22 -43.73 20.17
N TYR A 51 -0.52 -43.44 21.24
CA TYR A 51 -0.04 -42.59 22.32
C TYR A 51 1.22 -43.23 22.95
N PRO A 52 2.34 -42.50 23.17
CA PRO A 52 2.55 -41.05 23.05
C PRO A 52 3.37 -40.61 21.82
N ASN A 53 3.30 -41.31 20.69
CA ASN A 53 4.14 -41.03 19.52
C ASN A 53 3.64 -39.84 18.68
N THR A 54 4.51 -38.86 18.45
CA THR A 54 4.22 -37.67 17.64
C THR A 54 4.35 -37.92 16.13
N LEU A 55 3.76 -37.03 15.32
CA LEU A 55 3.92 -37.03 13.86
C LEU A 55 5.39 -36.83 13.48
N GLY A 56 5.97 -37.81 12.77
CA GLY A 56 7.36 -37.76 12.29
C GLY A 56 7.56 -36.91 11.03
N LYS A 57 6.48 -36.55 10.32
CA LYS A 57 6.49 -35.65 9.16
C LYS A 57 5.39 -34.62 9.32
N SER A 58 5.70 -33.36 9.03
CA SER A 58 4.71 -32.27 9.05
C SER A 58 3.94 -32.27 7.73
N PRO A 59 2.65 -32.63 7.70
CA PRO A 59 1.88 -32.62 6.47
C PRO A 59 1.56 -31.19 6.04
N GLU A 60 1.62 -30.94 4.73
CA GLU A 60 1.13 -29.69 4.14
C GLU A 60 -0.37 -29.73 3.95
N ILE A 61 -1.07 -28.73 4.46
CA ILE A 61 -2.53 -28.63 4.37
C ILE A 61 -2.91 -27.38 3.62
N ARG A 62 -3.65 -27.56 2.53
CA ARG A 62 -4.19 -26.50 1.67
C ARG A 62 -5.70 -26.42 1.81
N SER A 63 -6.29 -25.31 1.38
CA SER A 63 -7.76 -25.17 1.30
C SER A 63 -8.45 -26.17 0.36
N THR A 64 -7.68 -26.82 -0.53
CA THR A 64 -8.14 -27.87 -1.45
C THR A 64 -8.07 -29.28 -0.85
N THR A 65 -7.30 -29.46 0.21
CA THR A 65 -7.05 -30.74 0.88
C THR A 65 -7.63 -30.72 2.29
N PRO A 66 -8.88 -31.19 2.51
CA PRO A 66 -9.46 -31.23 3.85
C PRO A 66 -8.65 -32.14 4.78
N LEU A 67 -8.40 -31.66 5.99
CA LEU A 67 -7.80 -32.43 7.08
C LEU A 67 -8.89 -33.16 7.85
N SER A 68 -8.72 -34.46 8.04
CA SER A 68 -9.60 -35.29 8.84
C SER A 68 -8.78 -35.99 9.94
N ILE A 69 -9.12 -35.75 11.20
CA ILE A 69 -8.51 -36.44 12.34
C ILE A 69 -9.58 -37.33 12.94
N SER A 70 -9.36 -38.63 12.94
CA SER A 70 -10.24 -39.60 13.60
C SER A 70 -9.49 -40.27 14.74
N PHE A 71 -10.11 -40.42 15.89
CA PHE A 71 -9.51 -41.08 17.04
C PHE A 71 -10.56 -41.85 17.82
N ASP A 72 -10.15 -43.00 18.33
CA ASP A 72 -10.93 -43.77 19.28
C ASP A 72 -10.40 -43.54 20.68
N VAL A 73 -11.31 -43.52 21.65
CA VAL A 73 -11.01 -43.22 23.05
C VAL A 73 -11.42 -44.41 23.87
N LEU A 74 -10.48 -44.94 24.64
CA LEU A 74 -10.71 -46.02 25.59
C LEU A 74 -10.54 -45.48 27.00
N GLY A 75 -11.38 -45.97 27.90
CA GLY A 75 -11.22 -45.72 29.32
C GLY A 75 -10.07 -46.52 29.93
N GLY A 76 -9.57 -46.07 31.07
CA GLY A 76 -8.37 -46.60 31.75
C GLY A 76 -8.43 -48.09 32.12
N ASP A 77 -9.61 -48.71 32.09
CA ASP A 77 -9.84 -50.09 32.51
C ASP A 77 -9.73 -51.15 31.40
N GLY A 78 -9.24 -50.79 30.22
CA GLY A 78 -8.99 -51.75 29.13
C GLY A 78 -10.26 -52.39 28.55
N THR A 79 -11.44 -51.89 28.91
CA THR A 79 -12.72 -52.30 28.34
C THR A 79 -12.92 -51.65 26.98
N THR A 80 -13.22 -52.46 25.96
CA THR A 80 -13.51 -52.07 24.57
C THR A 80 -14.86 -51.35 24.41
N ALA A 81 -15.38 -50.74 25.48
CA ALA A 81 -16.63 -49.99 25.46
C ALA A 81 -16.34 -48.53 25.08
N PRO A 82 -17.10 -47.94 24.14
CA PRO A 82 -16.87 -46.56 23.71
C PRO A 82 -17.15 -45.60 24.88
N LEU A 83 -16.11 -44.95 25.40
CA LEU A 83 -16.25 -43.95 26.45
C LEU A 83 -16.86 -42.67 25.87
N ARG A 84 -17.92 -42.17 26.50
CA ARG A 84 -18.50 -40.88 26.14
C ARG A 84 -17.66 -39.76 26.75
N LEU A 85 -16.97 -39.00 25.91
CA LEU A 85 -16.29 -37.78 26.32
C LEU A 85 -17.28 -36.61 26.44
N ASP A 86 -17.09 -35.80 27.47
CA ASP A 86 -17.81 -34.54 27.67
C ASP A 86 -17.15 -33.39 26.89
N GLN A 87 -15.83 -33.44 26.70
CA GLN A 87 -15.04 -32.47 25.97
C GLN A 87 -14.07 -33.15 25.01
N ALA A 88 -14.10 -32.77 23.73
CA ALA A 88 -13.17 -33.25 22.72
C ALA A 88 -12.88 -32.14 21.71
N PHE A 89 -11.71 -31.53 21.81
CA PHE A 89 -11.26 -30.45 20.94
C PHE A 89 -9.91 -30.78 20.34
N VAL A 90 -9.69 -30.32 19.10
CA VAL A 90 -8.35 -30.23 18.53
C VAL A 90 -7.95 -28.76 18.52
N SER A 91 -6.92 -28.46 19.28
CA SER A 91 -6.28 -27.15 19.31
C SER A 91 -5.20 -27.05 18.24
N PHE A 92 -5.22 -25.93 17.51
CA PHE A 92 -4.21 -25.54 16.54
C PHE A 92 -3.56 -24.23 17.02
N GLN A 93 -2.31 -24.29 17.44
CA GLN A 93 -1.56 -23.14 17.92
C GLN A 93 -0.52 -22.68 16.89
N HIS A 94 -0.59 -21.43 16.45
CA HIS A 94 0.37 -20.88 15.50
C HIS A 94 1.73 -20.62 16.17
N ALA A 95 2.81 -21.17 15.63
CA ALA A 95 4.14 -21.16 16.27
C ALA A 95 4.72 -19.75 16.45
N THR A 96 4.44 -18.83 15.53
CA THR A 96 5.06 -17.49 15.53
C THR A 96 4.22 -16.45 16.29
N THR A 97 2.89 -16.53 16.22
CA THR A 97 1.99 -15.53 16.83
C THR A 97 1.41 -16.00 18.16
N GLY A 98 1.53 -17.28 18.49
CA GLY A 98 0.90 -17.89 19.67
C GLY A 98 -0.63 -17.96 19.59
N SER A 99 -1.24 -17.58 18.46
CA SER A 99 -2.69 -17.60 18.28
C SER A 99 -3.20 -19.03 18.24
N GLU A 100 -4.22 -19.31 19.04
CA GLU A 100 -4.80 -20.65 19.17
C GLU A 100 -6.22 -20.69 18.62
N VAL A 101 -6.53 -21.75 17.87
CA VAL A 101 -7.88 -22.05 17.39
C VAL A 101 -8.22 -23.48 17.81
N ALA A 102 -9.23 -23.63 18.67
CA ALA A 102 -9.76 -24.93 19.06
C ALA A 102 -11.00 -25.28 18.23
N LEU A 103 -11.01 -26.44 17.58
CA LEU A 103 -12.15 -26.96 16.83
C LEU A 103 -12.75 -28.19 17.53
N PRO A 104 -14.07 -28.25 17.73
CA PRO A 104 -14.72 -29.39 18.37
C PRO A 104 -14.73 -30.62 17.44
N ALA A 105 -14.42 -31.79 18.00
CA ALA A 105 -14.57 -33.06 17.31
C ALA A 105 -16.04 -33.51 17.34
N LYS A 106 -16.53 -34.09 16.23
CA LYS A 106 -17.88 -34.66 16.14
C LYS A 106 -17.86 -36.15 16.43
N ILE A 107 -18.94 -36.69 17.01
CA ILE A 107 -19.09 -38.12 17.25
C ILE A 107 -19.49 -38.82 15.94
N GLY A 108 -18.77 -39.87 15.57
CA GLY A 108 -19.00 -40.71 14.40
C GLY A 108 -19.71 -42.02 14.73
N THR A 109 -19.62 -43.00 13.82
CA THR A 109 -20.25 -44.31 13.97
C THR A 109 -19.43 -45.20 14.92
N LYS A 110 -20.06 -45.82 15.92
CA LYS A 110 -19.45 -46.67 16.96
C LYS A 110 -18.66 -45.95 18.07
N GLY A 111 -18.91 -44.66 18.31
CA GLY A 111 -18.28 -43.91 19.41
C GLY A 111 -16.88 -43.35 19.10
N SER A 112 -16.42 -43.48 17.85
CA SER A 112 -15.22 -42.81 17.35
C SER A 112 -15.43 -41.30 17.26
N PHE A 113 -14.43 -40.48 17.55
CA PHE A 113 -14.48 -39.05 17.33
C PHE A 113 -13.80 -38.67 16.02
N LYS A 114 -14.42 -37.76 15.27
CA LYS A 114 -13.93 -37.29 13.97
C LYS A 114 -13.99 -35.76 13.90
N LEU A 115 -12.85 -35.15 13.61
CA LEU A 115 -12.75 -33.75 13.23
C LEU A 115 -12.49 -33.68 11.73
N ASP A 116 -13.40 -33.06 10.99
CA ASP A 116 -13.21 -32.70 9.59
C ASP A 116 -13.05 -31.18 9.48
N VAL A 117 -11.87 -30.71 9.09
CA VAL A 117 -11.62 -29.30 8.79
C VAL A 117 -12.12 -29.04 7.36
N SER A 118 -13.34 -28.52 7.28
CA SER A 118 -13.94 -28.14 6.00
C SER A 118 -13.21 -26.95 5.35
N ARG A 119 -13.32 -26.78 4.03
CA ARG A 119 -12.79 -25.61 3.32
C ARG A 119 -13.27 -24.28 3.92
N LYS A 120 -14.52 -24.23 4.39
CA LYS A 120 -15.10 -23.03 5.01
C LYS A 120 -14.37 -22.70 6.31
N GLN A 121 -14.19 -23.68 7.18
CA GLN A 121 -13.45 -23.52 8.44
C GLN A 121 -11.97 -23.21 8.18
N PHE A 122 -11.36 -23.83 7.16
CA PHE A 122 -10.01 -23.51 6.73
C PHE A 122 -9.86 -22.04 6.35
N ARG A 123 -10.78 -21.52 5.53
CA ARG A 123 -10.80 -20.11 5.11
C ARG A 123 -11.07 -19.13 6.25
N GLN A 124 -11.93 -19.50 7.19
CA GLN A 124 -12.29 -18.63 8.31
C GLN A 124 -11.16 -18.50 9.34
N HIS A 125 -10.45 -19.59 9.62
CA HIS A 125 -9.52 -19.63 10.75
C HIS A 125 -8.03 -19.64 10.36
N PHE A 126 -7.67 -20.13 9.17
CA PHE A 126 -6.27 -20.43 8.83
C PHE A 126 -5.73 -19.70 7.59
N ASP A 127 -6.60 -19.21 6.70
CA ASP A 127 -6.18 -18.47 5.48
C ASP A 127 -5.64 -17.06 5.81
N ALA A 128 -6.01 -16.52 6.98
CA ALA A 128 -5.52 -15.24 7.48
C ALA A 128 -4.11 -15.32 8.10
N ALA A 129 -3.59 -16.52 8.42
CA ALA A 129 -2.28 -16.73 9.03
C ALA A 129 -1.67 -18.07 8.55
N PRO A 130 -1.14 -18.16 7.32
CA PRO A 130 -0.44 -19.35 6.87
C PRO A 130 0.89 -19.50 7.61
N GLY A 131 1.23 -20.73 7.99
CA GLY A 131 2.42 -21.00 8.78
C GLY A 131 2.39 -22.36 9.45
N LYS A 132 3.32 -22.57 10.38
CA LYS A 132 3.41 -23.80 11.18
C LYS A 132 2.46 -23.72 12.37
N TYR A 133 1.62 -24.74 12.52
CA TYR A 133 0.69 -24.90 13.61
C TYR A 133 1.04 -26.15 14.41
N ASN A 134 1.19 -26.00 15.72
CA ASN A 134 1.28 -27.12 16.64
C ASN A 134 -0.14 -27.64 16.90
N VAL A 135 -0.37 -28.93 16.69
CA VAL A 135 -1.67 -29.56 16.85
C VAL A 135 -1.68 -30.39 18.12
N ALA A 136 -2.64 -30.10 19.00
CA ALA A 136 -2.86 -30.83 20.23
C ALA A 136 -4.32 -31.29 20.33
N LEU A 137 -4.52 -32.54 20.74
CA LEU A 137 -5.81 -33.09 21.09
C LEU A 137 -6.05 -32.86 22.57
N VAL A 138 -7.17 -32.23 22.90
CA VAL A 138 -7.60 -31.94 24.27
C VAL A 138 -8.88 -32.74 24.51
N LEU A 139 -8.76 -33.79 25.32
CA LEU A 139 -9.87 -34.67 25.70
C LEU A 139 -10.18 -34.48 27.19
N GLY A 140 -11.47 -34.52 27.53
CA GLY A 140 -11.94 -34.45 28.91
C GLY A 140 -13.22 -35.26 29.11
N SER A 141 -13.26 -36.03 30.19
CA SER A 141 -14.44 -36.71 30.71
C SER A 141 -14.55 -36.44 32.20
N PHE A 142 -15.76 -36.18 32.69
CA PHE A 142 -16.00 -35.97 34.12
C PHE A 142 -15.69 -37.22 34.95
N ALA A 143 -15.83 -38.42 34.35
CA ALA A 143 -15.66 -39.69 35.05
C ALA A 143 -14.22 -40.21 35.08
N GLU A 144 -13.39 -39.87 34.09
CA GLU A 144 -12.06 -40.47 33.88
C GLU A 144 -10.93 -39.47 33.60
N GLY A 145 -11.19 -38.17 33.74
CA GLY A 145 -10.16 -37.13 33.73
C GLY A 145 -9.88 -36.59 32.34
N GLY A 146 -8.75 -35.90 32.17
CA GLY A 146 -8.39 -35.22 30.93
C GLY A 146 -7.05 -35.66 30.36
N LEU A 147 -6.93 -35.62 29.03
CA LEU A 147 -5.71 -35.92 28.30
C LEU A 147 -5.38 -34.78 27.33
N LEU A 148 -4.18 -34.21 27.46
CA LEU A 148 -3.58 -33.32 26.46
C LEU A 148 -2.55 -34.10 25.67
N TYR A 149 -2.85 -34.38 24.42
CA TYR A 149 -1.99 -35.14 23.53
C TYR A 149 -1.48 -34.27 22.38
N LYS A 150 -0.18 -33.97 22.37
CA LYS A 150 0.46 -33.20 21.29
C LYS A 150 0.70 -34.11 20.10
N LEU A 151 -0.01 -33.90 19.00
CA LEU A 151 0.14 -34.70 17.78
C LEU A 151 1.37 -34.28 16.97
N GLY A 152 1.80 -33.01 17.05
CA GLY A 152 2.97 -32.49 16.34
C GLY A 152 2.63 -31.32 15.42
N ASP A 153 3.57 -30.97 14.56
CA ASP A 153 3.50 -29.76 13.75
C ASP A 153 2.85 -30.01 12.38
N VAL A 154 2.00 -29.10 11.95
CA VAL A 154 1.31 -29.11 10.67
C VAL A 154 1.57 -27.80 9.94
N HIS A 155 1.90 -27.86 8.66
CA HIS A 155 2.15 -26.66 7.85
C HIS A 155 0.90 -26.28 7.07
N MET A 156 0.28 -25.15 7.41
CA MET A 156 -0.90 -24.64 6.72
C MET A 156 -0.50 -23.65 5.64
N VAL A 157 -0.87 -23.99 4.39
CA VAL A 157 -0.55 -23.20 3.19
C VAL A 157 -1.80 -22.43 2.74
N ALA A 158 -1.63 -21.13 2.52
CA ALA A 158 -2.70 -20.25 2.03
C ALA A 158 -3.24 -20.72 0.67
N GLY A 159 -4.56 -20.59 0.46
CA GLY A 159 -5.16 -20.92 -0.82
C GLY A 159 -4.73 -19.93 -1.90
N SER A 160 -4.49 -20.37 -3.14
CA SER A 160 -4.05 -19.54 -4.28
C SER A 160 -4.98 -18.37 -4.67
N GLY A 161 -6.11 -18.20 -3.97
CA GLY A 161 -7.05 -17.09 -4.14
C GLY A 161 -7.00 -16.02 -3.04
N SER A 162 -6.17 -16.18 -2.00
CA SER A 162 -5.99 -15.13 -0.99
C SER A 162 -4.93 -14.14 -1.48
N ALA A 163 -5.32 -13.32 -2.45
CA ALA A 163 -4.59 -12.13 -2.84
C ALA A 163 -4.28 -11.33 -1.57
N LYS A 164 -2.99 -11.32 -1.19
CA LYS A 164 -2.43 -10.57 -0.07
C LYS A 164 -3.12 -10.93 1.25
N SER A 165 -2.79 -12.11 1.79
CA SER A 165 -3.19 -12.43 3.15
C SER A 165 -2.70 -11.29 4.07
N LYS A 166 -3.68 -10.63 4.70
CA LYS A 166 -3.49 -9.60 5.73
C LYS A 166 -2.97 -10.28 7.00
N VAL A 167 -1.87 -11.02 6.91
CA VAL A 167 -1.26 -11.81 8.01
C VAL A 167 -0.68 -10.93 9.09
N ALA A 168 -0.62 -9.63 8.85
CA ALA A 168 -0.34 -8.66 9.90
C ALA A 168 -1.59 -7.94 10.42
N ALA A 169 -2.83 -8.29 10.07
CA ALA A 169 -4.02 -7.58 10.56
C ALA A 169 -4.57 -8.15 11.88
N GLY A 170 -4.12 -9.33 12.32
CA GLY A 170 -4.48 -9.87 13.64
C GLY A 170 -3.73 -9.24 14.81
N SER A 171 -2.63 -8.52 14.56
CA SER A 171 -1.86 -7.82 15.58
C SER A 171 -1.21 -6.50 15.12
N LYS A 172 -1.55 -5.97 13.93
CA LYS A 172 -1.32 -4.55 13.68
C LYS A 172 -2.27 -3.81 14.60
N GLY A 173 -1.76 -3.51 15.78
CA GLY A 173 -2.45 -2.81 16.84
C GLY A 173 -3.25 -1.68 16.22
N VAL A 174 -4.52 -1.60 16.60
CA VAL A 174 -5.34 -0.39 16.43
C VAL A 174 -4.53 0.86 16.83
N TYR A 175 -3.56 0.67 17.72
CA TYR A 175 -2.51 1.60 18.10
C TYR A 175 -1.16 1.20 17.47
N GLY A 176 -0.65 2.07 16.60
CA GLY A 176 0.68 1.98 16.02
C GLY A 176 0.98 3.22 15.16
N PRO A 177 2.25 3.58 14.95
CA PRO A 177 2.60 4.66 14.04
C PRO A 177 2.09 4.32 12.63
N LYS A 178 1.33 5.24 12.03
CA LYS A 178 0.91 5.12 10.63
C LYS A 178 2.12 5.30 9.73
N ALA A 179 2.06 4.71 8.54
CA ALA A 179 3.08 4.94 7.53
C ALA A 179 3.16 6.44 7.19
N GLU A 180 4.37 6.95 7.01
CA GLU A 180 4.62 8.33 6.61
C GLU A 180 4.08 8.58 5.19
N ILE A 181 3.40 9.71 4.99
CA ILE A 181 2.87 10.12 3.68
C ILE A 181 3.90 11.04 3.02
N GLN A 182 4.55 10.56 1.97
CA GLN A 182 5.47 11.37 1.17
C GLN A 182 4.71 12.05 0.03
N HIS A 183 4.63 13.38 0.07
CA HIS A 183 4.08 14.14 -1.06
C HIS A 183 5.08 14.15 -2.22
N ARG A 184 4.66 13.63 -3.39
CA ARG A 184 5.45 13.67 -4.62
C ARG A 184 5.02 14.87 -5.45
N PHE A 185 5.92 15.83 -5.61
CA PHE A 185 5.73 16.95 -6.52
C PHE A 185 5.71 16.47 -7.98
N ALA A 186 5.02 17.24 -8.83
CA ALA A 186 5.05 17.01 -10.27
C ALA A 186 6.49 17.12 -10.79
N GLU A 187 6.88 16.18 -11.64
CA GLU A 187 8.19 16.23 -12.28
C GLU A 187 8.29 17.45 -13.20
N PRO A 188 9.40 18.19 -13.18
CA PRO A 188 9.62 19.28 -14.12
C PRO A 188 9.51 18.80 -15.57
N GLN A 189 8.82 19.57 -16.41
CA GLN A 189 8.75 19.28 -17.84
C GLN A 189 10.16 19.31 -18.45
N ARG A 190 10.47 18.34 -19.31
CA ARG A 190 11.76 18.27 -19.98
C ARG A 190 11.88 19.40 -21.01
N MET A 191 12.90 20.23 -20.89
CA MET A 191 13.21 21.27 -21.86
C MET A 191 13.89 20.67 -23.11
N PRO A 192 13.64 21.20 -24.33
CA PRO A 192 14.37 20.82 -25.53
C PRO A 192 15.88 21.11 -25.43
N ARG A 193 16.67 20.44 -26.27
CA ARG A 193 18.12 20.64 -26.33
C ARG A 193 18.44 22.04 -26.86
N ALA A 194 19.29 22.79 -26.15
CA ALA A 194 19.62 24.19 -26.49
C ALA A 194 20.13 24.38 -27.93
N VAL A 195 20.89 23.41 -28.47
CA VAL A 195 21.41 23.45 -29.84
C VAL A 195 20.29 23.50 -30.87
N VAL A 196 19.21 22.73 -30.65
CA VAL A 196 18.06 22.71 -31.56
C VAL A 196 17.33 24.05 -31.49
N SER A 197 17.09 24.57 -30.28
CA SER A 197 16.45 25.88 -30.10
C SER A 197 17.24 27.00 -30.78
N LEU A 198 18.56 27.04 -30.60
CA LEU A 198 19.42 28.05 -31.23
C LEU A 198 19.43 27.97 -32.76
N ALA A 199 19.42 26.76 -33.32
CA ALA A 199 19.36 26.57 -34.78
C ALA A 199 18.08 27.16 -35.37
N PHE A 200 16.93 26.94 -34.73
CA PHE A 200 15.66 27.53 -35.16
C PHE A 200 15.60 29.04 -34.93
N THR A 201 16.17 29.57 -33.85
CA THR A 201 16.31 31.02 -33.66
C THR A 201 17.12 31.65 -34.79
N GLY A 202 18.23 31.03 -35.20
CA GLY A 202 19.02 31.46 -36.34
C GLY A 202 18.24 31.41 -37.66
N LEU A 203 17.45 30.36 -37.86
CA LEU A 203 16.58 30.23 -39.04
C LEU A 203 15.53 31.35 -39.12
N VAL A 204 14.94 31.74 -37.99
CA VAL A 204 14.00 32.87 -37.92
C VAL A 204 14.69 34.22 -38.15
N ALA A 205 15.96 34.36 -37.77
CA ALA A 205 16.74 35.56 -38.05
C ALA A 205 17.23 35.66 -39.51
N ALA A 206 17.32 34.55 -40.25
CA ALA A 206 17.88 34.50 -41.60
C ALA A 206 17.16 35.41 -42.62
N PRO A 207 15.81 35.50 -42.68
CA PRO A 207 15.13 36.44 -43.59
C PRO A 207 15.49 37.90 -43.33
N LEU A 208 15.75 38.27 -42.07
CA LEU A 208 16.12 39.63 -41.69
C LEU A 208 17.54 39.97 -42.18
N VAL A 209 18.48 39.02 -42.08
CA VAL A 209 19.82 39.14 -42.67
C VAL A 209 19.75 39.24 -44.20
N ALA A 210 18.91 38.41 -44.83
CA ALA A 210 18.71 38.44 -46.27
C ALA A 210 18.14 39.80 -46.74
N LEU A 211 17.22 40.39 -45.98
CA LEU A 211 16.66 41.72 -46.26
C LEU A 211 17.76 42.80 -46.25
N PHE A 212 18.62 42.83 -45.24
CA PHE A 212 19.73 43.78 -45.20
C PHE A 212 20.73 43.56 -46.34
N GLY A 213 21.02 42.30 -46.70
CA GLY A 213 21.84 41.98 -47.86
C GLY A 213 21.23 42.46 -49.18
N ALA A 214 19.91 42.35 -49.33
CA ALA A 214 19.19 42.87 -50.48
C ALA A 214 19.25 44.40 -50.55
N TRP A 215 19.06 45.12 -49.43
CA TRP A 215 19.21 46.58 -49.38
C TRP A 215 20.61 47.05 -49.76
N ALA A 216 21.65 46.32 -49.31
CA ALA A 216 23.03 46.62 -49.69
C ALA A 216 23.25 46.46 -51.20
N ARG A 217 22.68 45.42 -51.82
CA ARG A 217 22.75 45.22 -53.29
C ARG A 217 21.95 46.24 -54.09
N LEU A 218 20.81 46.68 -53.56
CA LEU A 218 19.96 47.69 -54.18
C LEU A 218 20.52 49.12 -54.02
N GLY A 219 21.60 49.30 -53.24
CA GLY A 219 22.20 50.61 -53.02
C GLY A 219 21.36 51.56 -52.17
N VAL A 220 20.56 51.03 -51.24
CA VAL A 220 19.77 51.85 -50.30
C VAL A 220 20.73 52.72 -49.49
N ASN A 221 20.58 54.03 -49.61
CA ASN A 221 21.48 55.02 -49.00
C ASN A 221 20.75 55.86 -47.94
N PHE A 222 21.53 56.38 -46.99
CA PHE A 222 21.06 57.32 -45.97
C PHE A 222 21.56 58.75 -46.24
N SER A 223 22.03 59.04 -47.45
CA SER A 223 22.67 60.32 -47.80
C SER A 223 21.75 61.53 -47.61
N ASN A 224 20.44 61.34 -47.68
CA ASN A 224 19.46 62.41 -47.50
C ASN A 224 19.19 62.76 -46.03
N LEU A 225 19.64 61.94 -45.07
CA LEU A 225 19.33 62.11 -43.65
C LEU A 225 19.88 63.42 -43.06
N GLN A 226 21.05 63.88 -43.53
CA GLN A 226 21.65 65.15 -43.10
C GLN A 226 20.90 66.39 -43.64
N ARG A 227 20.12 66.22 -44.72
CA ARG A 227 19.33 67.28 -45.36
C ARG A 227 17.88 67.28 -44.87
N GLU A 228 17.53 66.39 -43.94
CA GLU A 228 16.18 66.29 -43.39
C GLU A 228 15.92 67.34 -42.30
N PRO A 229 14.67 67.82 -42.18
CA PRO A 229 14.25 68.69 -41.10
C PRO A 229 14.48 68.03 -39.73
N VAL A 230 14.89 68.84 -38.75
CA VAL A 230 15.06 68.39 -37.36
C VAL A 230 13.79 67.70 -36.81
N GLY A 231 12.60 68.20 -37.16
CA GLY A 231 11.33 67.58 -36.76
C GLY A 231 11.10 66.16 -37.30
N SER A 232 11.60 65.84 -38.50
CA SER A 232 11.51 64.50 -39.09
C SER A 232 12.47 63.52 -38.43
N VAL A 233 13.67 63.98 -38.08
CA VAL A 233 14.63 63.19 -37.30
C VAL A 233 14.12 62.94 -35.88
N ALA A 234 13.52 63.96 -35.25
CA ALA A 234 12.89 63.84 -33.94
C ALA A 234 11.73 62.82 -33.94
N PHE A 235 10.90 62.82 -34.99
CA PHE A 235 9.83 61.82 -35.15
C PHE A 235 10.39 60.39 -35.23
N MET A 236 11.44 60.15 -36.03
CA MET A 236 12.09 58.83 -36.10
C MET A 236 12.70 58.40 -34.75
N GLY A 237 13.28 59.35 -34.01
CA GLY A 237 13.79 59.10 -32.66
C GLY A 237 12.67 58.69 -31.69
N LEU A 238 11.50 59.32 -31.78
CA LEU A 238 10.33 58.99 -30.96
C LEU A 238 9.70 57.64 -31.34
N VAL A 239 9.66 57.29 -32.63
CA VAL A 239 9.27 55.94 -33.08
C VAL A 239 10.23 54.89 -32.54
N THR A 240 11.54 55.18 -32.56
CA THR A 240 12.57 54.32 -31.97
C THR A 240 12.40 54.20 -30.45
N ALA A 241 12.03 55.29 -29.78
CA ALA A 241 11.72 55.29 -28.35
C ALA A 241 10.50 54.42 -28.01
N TYR A 242 9.45 54.40 -28.85
CA TYR A 242 8.33 53.46 -28.70
C TYR A 242 8.76 52.01 -28.85
N LEU A 243 9.63 51.69 -29.81
CA LEU A 243 10.18 50.34 -29.95
C LEU A 243 11.02 49.95 -28.72
N GLY A 244 11.84 50.88 -28.22
CA GLY A 244 12.60 50.69 -26.98
C GLY A 244 11.70 50.48 -25.76
N LEU A 245 10.59 51.21 -25.66
CA LEU A 245 9.59 51.03 -24.61
C LEU A 245 8.90 49.67 -24.69
N ALA A 246 8.60 49.18 -25.90
CA ALA A 246 8.06 47.84 -26.11
C ALA A 246 9.04 46.73 -25.68
N ILE A 247 10.34 46.91 -25.98
CA ILE A 247 11.40 46.00 -25.52
C ILE A 247 11.51 46.05 -23.99
N ALA A 248 11.49 47.26 -23.40
CA ALA A 248 11.56 47.42 -21.94
C ALA A 248 10.36 46.77 -21.22
N TYR A 249 9.15 46.90 -21.78
CA TYR A 249 7.98 46.17 -21.32
C TYR A 249 8.20 44.65 -21.35
N TRP A 250 8.71 44.13 -22.47
CA TRP A 250 8.98 42.70 -22.64
C TRP A 250 10.03 42.16 -21.65
N VAL A 251 11.07 42.95 -21.34
CA VAL A 251 12.12 42.56 -20.38
C VAL A 251 11.63 42.60 -18.93
N GLY A 252 10.74 43.52 -18.56
CA GLY A 252 10.16 43.51 -17.21
C GLY A 252 9.56 44.80 -16.67
N VAL A 253 9.43 45.89 -17.45
CA VAL A 253 8.72 47.09 -16.96
C VAL A 253 7.23 46.77 -16.78
N ARG A 254 6.65 47.16 -15.65
CA ARG A 254 5.23 46.95 -15.34
C ARG A 254 4.32 47.76 -16.27
N LEU A 255 3.10 47.26 -16.48
CA LEU A 255 2.12 47.83 -17.40
C LEU A 255 1.80 49.32 -17.14
N PHE A 256 1.57 49.71 -15.88
CA PHE A 256 1.18 51.09 -15.56
C PHE A 256 2.29 52.12 -15.86
N PRO A 257 3.56 51.91 -15.44
CA PRO A 257 4.68 52.74 -15.89
C PRO A 257 4.81 52.79 -17.42
N THR A 258 4.70 51.66 -18.12
CA THR A 258 4.79 51.67 -19.59
C THR A 258 3.70 52.48 -20.24
N LEU A 259 2.47 52.44 -19.71
CA LEU A 259 1.37 53.24 -20.20
C LEU A 259 1.59 54.73 -19.92
N ALA A 260 2.13 55.08 -18.74
CA ALA A 260 2.48 56.46 -18.41
C ALA A 260 3.60 57.00 -19.33
N TYR A 261 4.64 56.21 -19.61
CA TYR A 261 5.70 56.59 -20.56
C TYR A 261 5.17 56.68 -21.99
N ALA A 262 4.33 55.75 -22.43
CA ALA A 262 3.69 55.80 -23.74
C ALA A 262 2.80 57.04 -23.90
N LEU A 263 2.07 57.43 -22.85
CA LEU A 263 1.26 58.64 -22.83
C LEU A 263 2.13 59.91 -22.86
N ALA A 264 3.22 59.94 -22.09
CA ALA A 264 4.17 61.04 -22.10
C ALA A 264 4.83 61.23 -23.47
N LEU A 265 5.11 60.14 -24.19
CA LEU A 265 5.65 60.17 -25.54
C LEU A 265 4.59 60.50 -26.61
N ALA A 266 3.29 60.36 -26.32
CA ALA A 266 2.23 60.48 -27.32
C ALA A 266 2.13 61.89 -27.91
N LEU A 267 2.14 62.93 -27.07
CA LEU A 267 2.01 64.32 -27.52
C LEU A 267 3.20 64.78 -28.39
N PRO A 268 4.47 64.59 -27.98
CA PRO A 268 5.62 64.90 -28.84
C PRO A 268 5.59 64.12 -30.17
N THR A 269 5.21 62.84 -30.13
CA THR A 269 5.18 61.99 -31.33
C THR A 269 4.10 62.43 -32.30
N TYR A 270 2.93 62.81 -31.81
CA TYR A 270 1.85 63.35 -32.62
C TYR A 270 2.26 64.65 -33.33
N LEU A 271 2.82 65.62 -32.57
CA LEU A 271 3.21 66.91 -33.12
C LEU A 271 4.35 66.80 -34.14
N THR A 272 5.40 66.04 -33.80
CA THR A 272 6.55 65.84 -34.71
C THR A 272 6.16 64.99 -35.93
N GLY A 273 5.26 64.02 -35.77
CA GLY A 273 4.74 63.21 -36.86
C GLY A 273 3.92 64.02 -37.85
N GLN A 274 2.99 64.84 -37.36
CA GLN A 274 2.20 65.74 -38.20
C GLN A 274 3.09 66.72 -38.97
N TYR A 275 4.11 67.29 -38.30
CA TYR A 275 5.10 68.15 -38.95
C TYR A 275 5.90 67.41 -40.03
N ALA A 276 6.41 66.22 -39.72
CA ALA A 276 7.22 65.42 -40.63
C ALA A 276 6.45 65.02 -41.89
N LEU A 277 5.20 64.58 -41.73
CA LEU A 277 4.31 64.18 -42.84
C LEU A 277 3.89 65.37 -43.69
N THR A 278 3.48 66.48 -43.07
CA THR A 278 3.10 67.71 -43.80
C THR A 278 4.27 68.26 -44.61
N LYS A 279 5.47 68.26 -44.01
CA LYS A 279 6.68 68.74 -44.69
C LYS A 279 7.12 67.83 -45.83
N ARG A 280 6.92 66.52 -45.71
CA ARG A 280 7.12 65.55 -46.81
C ARG A 280 6.14 65.80 -47.96
N ILE A 281 4.87 66.06 -47.67
CA ILE A 281 3.86 66.39 -48.69
C ILE A 281 4.20 67.70 -49.41
N GLN A 282 4.60 68.75 -48.67
CA GLN A 282 4.99 70.03 -49.27
C GLN A 282 6.27 69.96 -50.10
N LYS A 283 7.19 69.04 -49.75
CA LYS A 283 8.42 68.81 -50.50
C LYS A 283 8.21 67.93 -51.74
N GLY A 284 7.00 67.36 -51.90
CA GLY A 284 6.64 66.45 -52.97
C GLY A 284 7.28 65.07 -52.80
N ILE A 285 6.76 64.08 -53.55
CA ILE A 285 7.54 62.91 -53.98
C ILE A 285 8.93 63.36 -54.46
#